data_AF-A0A2V7XK37-F1
#
_entry.id   AF-A0A2V7XK37-F1
#
_cell.length_a   1.000
_cell.length_b   1.000
_cell.length_c   1.000
_cell.angle_alpha   90.00
_cell.angle_beta   90.00
_cell.angle_gamma   90.00
#
_symmetry.space_group_name_H-M   'P 1'
#
loop_
_entity.id
_entity.type
_entity.pdbx_description
1 polymer ?
#
loop_
_entity_poly.entity_id
_entity_poly.type
_entity_poly.pdbx_seq_one_letter_code
_entity_poly.pdbx_strand_id
1 'polypeptide(L)'
;DDYAANRLDFVDGIATGHLVPPVMEGPAKAAWIRAYAEREGLSLSDCYGYADSISDLPMLSVVGHPTATNPDLRLRSVARQNGWPIVSLT
;
A
#
# COMPACT_ATOMS: atom_id res chain seq x y z
N ASP A 1 -6.57 -10.56 -11.66
CA ASP A 1 -5.54 -9.61 -11.20
C ASP A 1 -6.01 -8.20 -11.45
N ASP A 2 -6.06 -7.40 -10.41
CA ASP A 2 -6.43 -5.98 -10.44
C ASP A 2 -5.21 -5.14 -10.02
N TYR A 3 -5.14 -3.89 -10.47
CA TYR A 3 -4.09 -2.96 -10.08
C TYR A 3 -4.66 -1.58 -9.76
N ALA A 4 -4.00 -0.88 -8.85
CA ALA A 4 -4.24 0.52 -8.56
C ALA A 4 -2.90 1.25 -8.45
N ALA A 5 -2.77 2.28 -9.27
CA ALA A 5 -1.57 3.11 -9.33
C ALA A 5 -1.97 4.57 -9.59
N ASN A 6 -1.03 5.47 -9.31
CA ASN A 6 -1.12 6.83 -9.79
C ASN A 6 -1.28 6.86 -11.31
N ARG A 7 -2.08 7.80 -11.81
CA ARG A 7 -2.24 8.05 -13.23
C ARG A 7 -1.59 9.38 -13.56
N LEU A 8 -0.77 9.40 -14.60
CA LEU A 8 -0.23 10.63 -15.16
C LEU A 8 -1.28 11.31 -16.03
N ASP A 9 -1.29 12.63 -16.00
CA ASP A 9 -2.04 13.46 -16.94
C ASP A 9 -1.27 13.60 -18.27
N PHE A 10 -2.00 13.60 -19.39
CA PHE A 10 -1.43 13.57 -20.74
C PHE A 10 -2.09 14.59 -21.66
N VAL A 11 -1.28 15.26 -22.47
CA VAL A 11 -1.73 16.12 -23.57
C VAL A 11 -0.97 15.68 -24.82
N ASP A 12 -1.71 15.36 -25.89
CA ASP A 12 -1.16 14.90 -27.17
C ASP A 12 -0.18 13.71 -27.04
N GLY A 13 -0.47 12.80 -26.11
CA GLY A 13 0.36 11.62 -25.84
C GLY A 13 1.62 11.90 -25.02
N ILE A 14 1.85 13.14 -24.57
CA ILE A 14 2.99 13.54 -23.74
C ILE A 14 2.53 13.72 -22.30
N ALA A 15 3.24 13.11 -21.35
CA ALA A 15 2.96 13.26 -19.93
C ALA A 15 3.24 14.71 -19.50
N THR A 16 2.28 15.35 -18.84
CA THR A 16 2.37 16.75 -18.43
C THR A 16 3.25 16.96 -17.19
N GLY A 17 3.59 15.87 -16.49
CA GLY A 17 4.25 15.88 -15.19
C GLY A 17 3.27 16.00 -14.01
N HIS A 18 1.97 16.16 -14.28
CA HIS A 18 0.94 16.17 -13.25
C HIS A 18 0.34 14.79 -13.02
N LEU A 19 -0.11 14.56 -11.79
CA LEU A 19 -0.90 13.39 -11.42
C LEU A 19 -2.38 13.70 -11.54
N VAL A 20 -3.14 12.74 -12.07
CA VAL A 20 -4.61 12.77 -12.03
C VAL A 20 -5.06 12.38 -10.62
N PRO A 21 -5.82 13.25 -9.91
CA PRO A 21 -6.36 12.90 -8.60
C PRO A 21 -7.38 11.73 -8.67
N PRO A 22 -7.56 10.96 -7.58
CA PRO A 22 -6.80 11.04 -6.33
C PRO A 22 -5.42 10.37 -6.44
N VAL A 23 -4.44 10.90 -5.69
CA VAL A 23 -3.10 10.31 -5.60
C VAL A 23 -3.13 9.08 -4.69
N MET A 24 -2.57 7.97 -5.15
CA MET A 24 -2.48 6.67 -4.49
C MET A 24 -1.29 6.61 -3.54
N GLU A 25 -1.30 7.46 -2.51
CA GLU A 25 -0.24 7.55 -1.51
C GLU A 25 -0.82 7.48 -0.09
N GLY A 26 -0.10 6.81 0.82
CA GLY A 26 -0.41 6.81 2.24
C GLY A 26 -1.84 6.36 2.56
N PRO A 27 -2.64 7.17 3.27
CA PRO A 27 -4.01 6.82 3.62
C PRO A 27 -4.91 6.46 2.43
N ALA A 28 -4.63 7.00 1.23
CA ALA A 28 -5.42 6.69 0.04
C ALA A 28 -5.30 5.21 -0.36
N LYS A 29 -4.14 4.59 -0.15
CA LYS A 29 -3.94 3.14 -0.38
C LYS A 29 -4.83 2.32 0.55
N ALA A 30 -4.88 2.69 1.83
CA ALA A 30 -5.73 2.01 2.81
C ALA A 30 -7.23 2.17 2.51
N ALA A 31 -7.65 3.35 2.04
CA ALA A 31 -9.03 3.58 1.62
C ALA A 31 -9.39 2.74 0.39
N TRP A 32 -8.50 2.70 -0.60
CA TRP A 32 -8.67 1.87 -1.79
C TRP A 32 -8.78 0.39 -1.46
N ILE A 33 -7.89 -0.15 -0.61
CA ILE A 33 -7.90 -1.56 -0.21
C ILE A 33 -9.21 -1.93 0.51
N ARG A 34 -9.72 -1.07 1.39
CA ARG A 34 -11.01 -1.31 2.07
C ARG A 34 -12.17 -1.38 1.08
N ALA A 35 -12.25 -0.38 0.18
CA ALA A 35 -13.30 -0.34 -0.83
C ALA A 35 -13.22 -1.53 -1.81
N TYR A 36 -11.99 -1.93 -2.16
CA TYR A 36 -11.75 -3.10 -2.98
C TYR A 36 -12.23 -4.38 -2.27
N ALA A 37 -11.82 -4.60 -1.02
CA ALA A 37 -12.23 -5.78 -0.26
C ALA A 37 -13.75 -5.87 -0.08
N GLU A 38 -14.42 -4.74 0.19
CA GLU A 38 -15.88 -4.68 0.27
C GLU A 38 -16.54 -5.06 -1.06
N ARG A 39 -16.06 -4.50 -2.18
CA ARG A 39 -16.58 -4.78 -3.52
C ARG A 39 -16.43 -6.26 -3.91
N GLU A 40 -15.31 -6.85 -3.55
CA GLU A 40 -14.98 -8.25 -3.88
C GLU A 40 -15.48 -9.27 -2.84
N GLY A 41 -16.09 -8.81 -1.73
CA GLY A 41 -16.55 -9.69 -0.65
C GLY A 41 -15.41 -10.38 0.12
N LEU A 42 -14.24 -9.75 0.22
CA LEU A 42 -13.06 -10.28 0.89
C LEU A 42 -12.99 -9.86 2.35
N SER A 43 -12.60 -10.79 3.23
CA SER A 43 -12.24 -10.44 4.60
C SER A 43 -10.81 -9.94 4.68
N LEU A 44 -10.63 -8.69 5.10
CA LEU A 44 -9.29 -8.12 5.31
C LEU A 44 -8.48 -8.87 6.38
N SER A 45 -9.13 -9.60 7.30
CA SER A 45 -8.45 -10.45 8.29
C SER A 45 -7.61 -11.55 7.65
N ASP A 46 -8.00 -12.00 6.46
CA ASP A 46 -7.37 -13.12 5.76
C ASP A 46 -6.41 -12.61 4.66
N CYS A 47 -6.32 -11.30 4.50
CA CYS A 47 -5.49 -10.64 3.51
C CYS A 47 -4.05 -10.46 4.01
N TYR A 48 -3.12 -10.54 3.06
CA TYR A 48 -1.69 -10.30 3.27
C TYR A 48 -1.28 -8.98 2.62
N GLY A 49 -0.40 -8.23 3.29
CA GLY A 49 0.13 -6.97 2.78
C GLY A 49 1.64 -6.93 2.92
N TYR A 50 2.32 -6.44 1.88
CA TYR A 50 3.77 -6.36 1.82
C TYR A 50 4.19 -4.95 1.40
N ALA A 51 5.08 -4.31 2.16
CA ALA A 51 5.65 -3.01 1.80
C ALA A 51 6.99 -2.75 2.49
N ASP A 52 7.76 -1.81 1.96
CA ASP A 52 9.10 -1.44 2.41
C ASP A 52 9.18 -0.02 3.02
N SER A 53 8.20 0.84 2.75
CA SER A 53 8.20 2.23 3.22
C SER A 53 7.19 2.51 4.33
N ILE A 54 7.55 3.41 5.25
CA ILE A 54 6.64 3.93 6.28
C ILE A 54 5.40 4.61 5.69
N SER A 55 5.46 5.08 4.45
CA SER A 55 4.30 5.65 3.75
C SER A 55 3.18 4.62 3.58
N ASP A 56 3.50 3.32 3.55
CA ASP A 56 2.55 2.23 3.40
C ASP A 56 2.00 1.72 4.73
N LEU A 57 2.42 2.29 5.86
CA LEU A 57 1.88 1.92 7.18
C LEU A 57 0.35 1.94 7.22
N PRO A 58 -0.37 2.96 6.71
CA PRO A 58 -1.82 2.94 6.71
C PRO A 58 -2.41 1.73 5.98
N MET A 59 -1.79 1.29 4.88
CA MET A 59 -2.23 0.11 4.13
C MET A 59 -1.91 -1.19 4.89
N LEU A 60 -0.71 -1.31 5.47
CA LEU A 60 -0.34 -2.50 6.24
C LEU A 60 -1.24 -2.68 7.48
N SER A 61 -1.64 -1.57 8.10
CA SER A 61 -2.50 -1.59 9.29
C SER A 61 -3.95 -2.02 9.02
N VAL A 62 -4.38 -2.23 7.77
CA VAL A 62 -5.76 -2.67 7.46
C VAL A 62 -5.90 -4.15 7.17
N VAL A 63 -4.80 -4.85 6.90
CA VAL A 63 -4.82 -6.29 6.60
C VAL A 63 -4.50 -7.10 7.85
N GLY A 64 -4.95 -8.35 7.90
CA GLY A 64 -4.69 -9.25 9.03
C GLY A 64 -3.26 -9.80 9.06
N HIS A 65 -2.60 -9.87 7.91
CA HIS A 65 -1.25 -10.41 7.79
C HIS A 65 -0.26 -9.42 7.13
N PRO A 66 0.09 -8.31 7.80
CA PRO A 66 1.08 -7.36 7.31
C PRO A 66 2.50 -7.92 7.42
N THR A 67 3.34 -7.62 6.43
CA THR A 67 4.75 -8.00 6.37
C THR A 67 5.57 -6.82 5.86
N ALA A 68 6.65 -6.49 6.57
CA ALA A 68 7.58 -5.45 6.17
C ALA A 68 8.73 -6.07 5.36
N THR A 69 8.86 -5.71 4.09
CA THR A 69 9.87 -6.28 3.16
C THR A 69 10.99 -5.28 2.95
N ASN A 70 12.24 -5.62 3.32
CA ASN A 70 13.39 -4.70 3.26
C ASN A 70 13.09 -3.29 3.85
N PRO A 71 12.45 -3.17 5.03
CA PRO A 71 11.83 -1.92 5.43
C PRO A 71 12.84 -0.82 5.75
N ASP A 72 12.44 0.42 5.47
CA ASP A 72 13.09 1.61 5.98
C ASP A 72 13.14 1.61 7.53
N LEU A 73 13.99 2.46 8.12
CA LEU A 73 14.20 2.47 9.57
C LEU A 73 12.91 2.71 10.37
N ARG A 74 11.98 3.51 9.84
CA ARG A 74 10.73 3.86 10.53
C ARG A 74 9.75 2.69 10.46
N LEU A 75 9.56 2.10 9.29
CA LEU A 75 8.69 0.93 9.14
C LEU A 75 9.25 -0.27 9.90
N ARG A 76 10.58 -0.46 9.90
CA ARG A 76 11.25 -1.50 10.72
C ARG A 76 10.94 -1.37 12.21
N SER A 77 10.95 -0.15 12.73
CA SER A 77 10.61 0.13 14.13
C SER A 77 9.16 -0.25 14.42
N VAL A 78 8.22 0.17 13.56
CA VAL A 78 6.79 -0.15 13.69
C VAL A 78 6.54 -1.66 13.60
N ALA A 79 7.14 -2.33 12.62
CA ALA A 79 7.02 -3.77 12.44
C ALA A 79 7.50 -4.54 13.70
N ARG A 80 8.65 -4.14 14.28
CA ARG A 80 9.14 -4.73 15.53
C ARG A 80 8.19 -4.50 16.71
N GLN A 81 7.64 -3.29 16.83
CA GLN A 81 6.71 -2.95 17.92
C GLN A 81 5.40 -3.74 17.83
N ASN A 82 4.93 -4.02 16.61
CA ASN A 82 3.67 -4.75 16.38
C ASN A 82 3.87 -6.27 16.15
N GLY A 83 5.12 -6.77 16.25
CA GLY A 83 5.43 -8.17 15.98
C GLY A 83 5.19 -8.60 14.53
N TRP A 84 5.19 -7.67 13.58
CA TRP A 84 5.03 -7.98 12.16
C TRP A 84 6.28 -8.67 11.61
N PRO A 85 6.13 -9.69 10.74
CA PRO A 85 7.24 -10.28 10.02
C PRO A 85 8.06 -9.23 9.28
N ILE A 86 9.39 -9.38 9.35
CA ILE A 86 10.34 -8.60 8.57
C ILE A 86 11.12 -9.56 7.69
N VAL A 87 11.02 -9.39 6.38
CA VAL A 87 11.72 -10.22 5.40
C VAL A 87 12.80 -9.42 4.69
N SER A 88 13.99 -10.01 4.60
CA SER A 88 15.09 -9.52 3.76
C SER A 88 15.09 -10.35 2.47
N LEU A 89 14.89 -9.69 1.32
CA LEU A 89 14.83 -10.36 0.00
C LEU A 89 16.14 -10.25 -0.79
N THR A 90 17.15 -9.60 -0.21
CA THR A 90 18.50 -9.41 -0.74
C THR A 90 19.47 -10.45 -0.21
#